data_AF-A0A3M5QYL8-F1
#
_entry.id   AF-A0A3M5QYL8-F1
#
_cell.length_a   1.000
_cell.length_b   1.000
_cell.length_c   1.000
_cell.angle_alpha   90.00
_cell.angle_beta   90.00
_cell.angle_gamma   90.00
#
_symmetry.space_group_name_H-M   'P 1'
#
loop_
_entity.id
_entity.type
_entity.pdbx_description
1 polymer ?
#
loop_
_entity_poly.entity_id
_entity_poly.type
_entity_poly.pdbx_seq_one_letter_code
_entity_poly.pdbx_strand_id
1 'polypeptide(L)'
;MPSHTQLFHIEECPDLYVDACVCDEQRNLIFLSAWGRDTAMQEFLARLTLGSAENGLGQFHIVMNDQRIPVFPDTDLLEKRTTRQLRGTLFGSLLHLWLFDQRCSQPDQANHSAY
;
A
#
# COMPACT_ATOMS: atom_id res chain seq x y z
N MET A 1 -1.57 -24.09 16.73
CA MET A 1 -1.39 -22.65 16.95
C MET A 1 -1.41 -22.00 15.58
N PRO A 2 -2.33 -21.07 15.27
CA PRO A 2 -2.24 -20.35 14.00
C PRO A 2 -0.87 -19.63 13.98
N SER A 3 -0.13 -19.78 12.90
CA SER A 3 1.11 -19.04 12.69
C SER A 3 0.80 -17.55 12.76
N HIS A 4 1.46 -16.81 13.65
CA HIS A 4 1.32 -15.36 13.68
C HIS A 4 1.82 -14.79 12.34
N THR A 5 0.92 -14.26 11.52
CA THR A 5 1.30 -13.53 10.31
C THR A 5 2.06 -12.28 10.75
N GLN A 6 3.33 -12.19 10.37
CA GLN A 6 4.13 -11.00 10.60
C GLN A 6 3.56 -9.84 9.77
N LEU A 7 3.31 -8.71 10.41
CA LEU A 7 2.96 -7.47 9.75
C LEU A 7 4.21 -6.59 9.65
N PHE A 8 4.34 -5.88 8.54
CA PHE A 8 5.40 -4.93 8.28
C PHE A 8 4.89 -3.50 8.45
N HIS A 9 5.79 -2.52 8.48
CA HIS A 9 5.43 -1.11 8.62
C HIS A 9 5.91 -0.31 7.43
N ILE A 10 5.19 0.77 7.12
CA ILE A 10 5.66 1.84 6.24
C ILE A 10 6.42 2.84 7.11
N GLU A 11 7.70 3.06 6.84
CA GLU A 11 8.54 3.94 7.65
C GLU A 11 7.98 5.37 7.74
N GLU A 12 7.48 5.89 6.61
CA GLU A 12 6.92 7.23 6.51
C GLU A 12 5.50 7.34 7.07
N CYS A 13 4.85 6.20 7.37
CA CYS A 13 3.48 6.09 7.88
C CYS A 13 3.38 4.91 8.88
N PRO A 14 4.00 5.02 10.08
CA PRO A 14 4.17 3.90 11.00
C PRO A 14 2.85 3.35 11.57
N ASP A 15 1.77 4.15 11.49
CA ASP A 15 0.41 3.77 11.87
C ASP A 15 -0.28 2.83 10.86
N LEU A 16 0.38 2.52 9.74
CA LEU A 16 -0.06 1.55 8.74
C LEU A 16 0.74 0.24 8.87
N TYR A 17 0.02 -0.87 8.79
CA TYR A 17 0.54 -2.23 8.91
C TYR A 17 0.34 -2.96 7.60
N VAL A 18 1.42 -3.41 6.97
CA VAL A 18 1.42 -4.05 5.66
C VAL A 18 1.45 -5.57 5.84
N ASP A 19 0.47 -6.26 5.26
CA ASP A 19 0.41 -7.73 5.24
C ASP A 19 0.86 -8.30 3.87
N ALA A 20 0.86 -7.49 2.81
CA ALA A 20 1.46 -7.86 1.52
C ALA A 20 1.94 -6.62 0.74
N CYS A 21 3.11 -6.75 0.11
CA CYS A 21 3.66 -5.77 -0.83
C CYS A 21 4.33 -6.50 -1.98
N VAL A 22 3.91 -6.22 -3.21
CA VAL A 22 4.44 -6.80 -4.44
C VAL A 22 4.94 -5.67 -5.33
N CYS A 23 6.17 -5.80 -5.80
CA CYS A 23 6.79 -4.86 -6.71
C CYS A 23 7.38 -5.59 -7.91
N ASP A 24 7.58 -4.86 -9.01
CA ASP A 24 8.36 -5.35 -10.15
C ASP A 24 9.86 -5.35 -9.86
N GLU A 25 10.66 -5.66 -10.89
CA GLU A 25 12.12 -5.68 -10.82
C GLU A 25 12.74 -4.32 -10.49
N GLN A 26 12.08 -3.21 -10.87
CA GLN A 26 12.51 -1.84 -10.57
C GLN A 26 11.95 -1.30 -9.25
N ARG A 27 11.26 -2.13 -8.46
CA ARG A 27 10.56 -1.76 -7.21
C ARG A 27 9.33 -0.86 -7.42
N ASN A 28 8.79 -0.79 -8.64
CA ASN A 28 7.51 -0.14 -8.83
C ASN A 28 6.40 -0.93 -8.16
N LEU A 29 5.47 -0.25 -7.50
CA LEU A 29 4.40 -0.89 -6.76
C LEU A 29 3.40 -1.55 -7.71
N ILE A 30 3.26 -2.87 -7.61
CA ILE A 30 2.22 -3.64 -8.30
C ILE A 30 1.00 -3.82 -7.39
N PHE A 31 1.22 -4.18 -6.13
CA PHE A 31 0.16 -4.43 -5.16
C PHE A 31 0.63 -4.12 -3.73
N LEU A 32 -0.19 -3.41 -2.96
CA LEU A 32 -0.04 -3.16 -1.54
C LEU A 32 -1.34 -3.53 -0.84
N SER A 33 -1.22 -4.25 0.26
CA SER A 33 -2.31 -4.49 1.20
C SER A 33 -1.88 -4.02 2.59
N ALA A 34 -2.67 -3.10 3.16
CA ALA A 34 -2.32 -2.43 4.40
C ALA A 34 -3.55 -2.17 5.29
N TRP A 35 -3.34 -2.29 6.59
CA TRP A 35 -4.33 -2.03 7.64
C TRP A 35 -3.97 -0.79 8.43
N GLY A 36 -4.97 -0.02 8.83
CA GLY A 36 -4.74 1.15 9.68
C GLY A 36 -6.02 1.86 10.08
N ARG A 37 -5.86 2.91 10.87
CA ARG A 37 -6.96 3.84 11.18
C ARG A 37 -7.28 4.68 9.96
N ASP A 38 -8.53 5.12 9.84
CA ASP A 38 -8.97 5.95 8.70
C ASP A 38 -8.11 7.20 8.54
N THR A 39 -7.79 7.92 9.62
CA THR A 39 -6.96 9.13 9.55
C THR A 39 -5.58 8.87 8.96
N ALA A 40 -4.88 7.83 9.42
CA ALA A 40 -3.55 7.46 8.91
C ALA A 40 -3.62 7.02 7.43
N MET A 41 -4.70 6.33 7.06
CA MET A 41 -4.92 5.89 5.68
C MET A 41 -5.21 7.06 4.74
N GLN A 42 -6.04 8.02 5.15
CA GLN A 42 -6.31 9.22 4.38
C GLN A 42 -5.06 10.09 4.22
N GLU A 43 -4.28 10.25 5.29
CA GLU A 43 -3.00 10.97 5.25
C GLU A 43 -2.04 10.32 4.26
N PHE A 44 -1.82 9.01 4.36
CA PHE A 44 -0.95 8.28 3.43
C PHE A 44 -1.35 8.47 1.97
N LEU A 45 -2.64 8.31 1.66
CA LEU A 45 -3.15 8.50 0.29
C LEU A 45 -3.00 9.95 -0.18
N ALA A 46 -3.29 10.93 0.67
CA ALA A 46 -3.13 12.33 0.33
C ALA A 46 -1.66 12.67 0.02
N ARG A 47 -0.73 12.13 0.82
CA ARG A 47 0.71 12.31 0.60
C ARG A 47 1.17 11.64 -0.69
N LEU A 48 0.68 10.44 -1.00
CA LEU A 48 0.94 9.81 -2.31
C LEU A 48 0.46 10.70 -3.46
N THR A 49 -0.77 11.22 -3.40
CA THR A 49 -1.31 12.12 -4.43
C THR A 49 -0.49 13.40 -4.60
N LEU A 50 0.14 13.90 -3.53
CA LEU A 50 1.04 15.06 -3.59
C LEU A 50 2.41 14.73 -4.22
N GLY A 51 2.83 13.46 -4.23
CA GLY A 51 4.08 13.02 -4.87
C GLY A 51 5.31 13.78 -4.36
N SER A 52 6.00 14.50 -5.24
CA SER A 52 7.21 15.26 -4.92
C SER A 52 6.95 16.66 -4.33
N ALA A 53 5.70 17.06 -4.13
CA ALA A 53 5.35 18.33 -3.50
C ALA A 53 5.71 18.35 -1.99
N GLU A 54 5.62 19.53 -1.37
CA GLU A 54 5.85 19.66 0.08
C GLU A 54 4.89 18.74 0.86
N ASN A 55 5.45 17.96 1.80
CA ASN A 55 4.76 16.91 2.56
C ASN A 55 4.22 15.72 1.71
N GLY A 56 4.50 15.68 0.41
CA GLY A 56 4.16 14.55 -0.45
C GLY A 56 5.01 13.30 -0.20
N LEU A 57 4.64 12.22 -0.88
CA LEU A 57 5.28 10.92 -0.79
C LEU A 57 5.43 10.30 -2.19
N GLY A 58 6.54 10.61 -2.87
CA GLY A 58 6.87 10.02 -4.17
C GLY A 58 7.43 8.59 -4.09
N GLN A 59 7.89 8.16 -2.92
CA GLN A 59 8.35 6.81 -2.61
C GLN A 59 8.20 6.56 -1.11
N PHE A 60 8.15 5.29 -0.70
CA PHE A 60 8.12 4.92 0.72
C PHE A 60 8.93 3.65 0.97
N HIS A 61 9.17 3.33 2.24
CA HIS A 61 9.95 2.15 2.62
C HIS A 61 9.12 1.17 3.45
N ILE A 62 9.14 -0.10 3.04
CA ILE A 62 8.68 -1.21 3.88
C ILE A 62 9.82 -1.64 4.79
N VAL A 63 9.57 -1.65 6.10
CA VAL A 63 10.53 -2.11 7.10
C VAL A 63 10.34 -3.61 7.35
N MET A 64 11.34 -4.41 6.96
CA MET A 64 11.35 -5.87 7.12
C MET A 64 12.65 -6.30 7.78
N ASN A 65 12.58 -6.83 9.02
CA ASN A 65 13.73 -7.35 9.76
C ASN A 65 14.94 -6.36 9.77
N ASP A 66 14.67 -5.11 10.14
CA ASP A 66 15.61 -3.97 10.12
C ASP A 66 16.14 -3.55 8.74
N GLN A 67 15.66 -4.17 7.66
CA GLN A 67 15.92 -3.73 6.29
C GLN A 67 14.84 -2.75 5.82
N ARG A 68 15.27 -1.69 5.15
CA ARG A 68 14.40 -0.68 4.53
C ARG A 68 14.30 -0.99 3.04
N ILE A 69 13.15 -1.47 2.60
CA ILE A 69 12.90 -1.86 1.21
C ILE A 69 12.18 -0.71 0.51
N PRO A 70 12.78 -0.02 -0.48
CA PRO A 70 12.12 1.07 -1.18
C PRO A 70 11.01 0.55 -2.09
N VAL A 71 9.94 1.34 -2.20
CA VAL A 71 8.77 1.10 -3.05
C VAL A 71 8.45 2.39 -3.81
N PHE A 72 8.28 2.27 -5.12
CA PHE A 72 7.98 3.38 -6.03
C PHE A 72 6.54 3.28 -6.55
N PRO A 73 5.58 3.98 -5.95
CA PRO A 73 4.20 3.99 -6.44
C PRO A 73 4.05 4.87 -7.69
N ASP A 74 3.46 4.34 -8.75
CA ASP A 74 2.97 5.14 -9.88
C ASP A 74 1.51 5.54 -9.61
N THR A 75 1.31 6.71 -9.02
CA THR A 75 -0.01 7.16 -8.57
C THR A 75 -1.02 7.35 -9.70
N ASP A 76 -0.57 7.53 -10.95
CA ASP A 76 -1.45 7.68 -12.10
C ASP A 76 -2.03 6.31 -12.56
N LEU A 77 -1.35 5.21 -12.19
CA LEU A 77 -1.75 3.84 -12.53
C LEU A 77 -2.35 3.07 -11.36
N LEU A 78 -2.23 3.57 -10.13
CA LEU A 78 -2.74 2.89 -8.94
C LEU A 78 -4.24 3.08 -8.77
N GLU A 79 -4.96 1.96 -8.70
CA GLU A 79 -6.32 1.90 -8.19
C GLU A 79 -6.34 1.63 -6.68
N LYS A 80 -7.35 2.20 -6.01
CA LYS A 80 -7.61 1.99 -4.59
C LYS A 80 -8.89 1.18 -4.38
N ARG A 81 -8.84 0.22 -3.46
CA ARG A 81 -10.03 -0.41 -2.86
C ARG A 81 -9.93 -0.44 -1.34
N THR A 82 -11.05 -0.24 -0.67
CA THR A 82 -11.12 -0.35 0.80
C THR A 82 -12.29 -1.22 1.23
N THR A 83 -12.11 -1.97 2.32
CA THR A 83 -13.19 -2.75 2.91
C THR A 83 -14.12 -1.87 3.74
N ARG A 84 -15.25 -2.45 4.18
CA ARG A 84 -16.04 -1.84 5.26
C ARG A 84 -15.15 -1.69 6.50
N GLN A 85 -15.31 -0.57 7.17
CA GLN A 85 -14.64 -0.26 8.42
C GLN A 85 -14.97 -1.31 9.49
N LEU A 86 -13.93 -1.91 10.06
CA LEU A 86 -14.03 -2.78 11.23
C LEU A 86 -14.10 -1.90 12.48
N ARG A 87 -15.18 -2.01 13.24
CA ARG A 87 -15.46 -1.19 14.43
C ARG A 87 -15.29 -2.02 15.71
N GLY A 88 -15.08 -1.34 16.84
CA GLY A 88 -14.98 -1.99 18.15
C GLY A 88 -13.71 -2.83 18.35
N THR A 89 -12.66 -2.56 17.59
CA THR A 89 -11.36 -3.22 17.80
C THR A 89 -10.61 -2.54 18.95
N LEU A 90 -9.61 -3.22 19.51
CA LEU A 90 -8.71 -2.63 20.51
C LEU A 90 -7.97 -1.38 19.99
N PHE A 91 -7.84 -1.25 18.68
CA PHE A 91 -7.17 -0.13 17.99
C PHE A 91 -8.16 0.94 17.51
N GLY A 92 -9.41 0.87 17.97
CA GLY A 92 -10.50 1.73 17.48
C GLY A 92 -11.08 1.16 16.20
N SER A 93 -11.17 2.00 15.16
CA SER A 93 -11.76 1.60 13.89
C SER A 93 -10.70 1.42 12.82
N LEU A 94 -10.63 0.19 12.29
CA LEU A 94 -9.65 -0.21 11.29
C LEU A 94 -10.26 -0.31 9.90
N LEU A 95 -9.46 0.02 8.90
CA LEU A 95 -9.75 -0.16 7.49
C LEU A 95 -8.66 -1.02 6.86
N HIS A 96 -9.04 -1.75 5.82
CA HIS A 96 -8.13 -2.46 4.94
C HIS A 96 -8.06 -1.70 3.62
N LEU A 97 -6.86 -1.34 3.20
CA LEU A 97 -6.54 -0.67 1.95
C LEU A 97 -5.83 -1.64 1.02
N TRP A 98 -6.33 -1.73 -0.21
CA TRP A 98 -5.59 -2.27 -1.34
C TRP A 98 -5.23 -1.13 -2.28
N LEU A 99 -3.95 -1.03 -2.63
CA LEU A 99 -3.48 -0.27 -3.77
C LEU A 99 -2.91 -1.24 -4.79
N PHE A 100 -3.28 -1.11 -6.06
CA PHE A 100 -2.80 -2.01 -7.09
C PHE A 100 -2.72 -1.33 -8.45
N ASP A 101 -1.77 -1.74 -9.26
CA ASP A 101 -1.65 -1.27 -10.63
C ASP A 101 -2.89 -1.69 -11.43
N GLN A 102 -3.59 -0.73 -12.03
CA GLN A 102 -4.82 -0.98 -12.77
C GLN A 102 -4.63 -1.96 -13.94
N ARG A 103 -3.40 -2.07 -14.47
CA ARG A 103 -3.05 -3.03 -15.54
C ARG A 103 -3.12 -4.49 -15.06
N CYS A 104 -3.11 -4.73 -13.75
CA CYS A 104 -3.32 -6.05 -13.19
C CYS A 104 -4.81 -6.45 -13.15
N SER A 105 -5.73 -5.51 -13.37
CA SER A 105 -7.18 -5.80 -13.33
C SER A 105 -7.67 -6.54 -14.56
N GLN A 106 -7.09 -6.26 -15.73
CA GLN A 106 -7.48 -6.86 -17.01
C GLN A 106 -6.25 -7.02 -17.92
N PRO A 107 -6.12 -8.14 -18.64
CA PRO A 107 -5.07 -8.30 -19.63
C PRO A 107 -5.28 -7.34 -20.81
N ASP A 108 -4.19 -6.78 -21.31
CA ASP A 108 -4.20 -5.99 -22.54
C ASP A 108 -4.25 -6.94 -23.75
N GLN A 109 -5.45 -7.11 -24.28
CA GLN A 109 -5.70 -7.99 -25.41
C GLN A 109 -5.14 -7.44 -26.72
N ALA A 110 -5.01 -6.12 -26.88
CA ALA A 110 -4.51 -5.51 -28.10
C ALA A 110 -3.00 -5.74 -28.26
N ASN A 111 -2.27 -5.65 -27.15
CA ASN A 111 -0.83 -5.86 -27.10
C ASN A 111 -0.42 -7.29 -26.70
N HIS A 112 -1.40 -8.19 -26.47
CA HIS A 112 -1.20 -9.55 -25.96
C HIS A 112 -0.29 -9.59 -24.72
N SER A 113 -0.51 -8.68 -23.79
CA SER A 113 0.33 -8.52 -22.60
C SER A 113 -0.51 -8.56 -21.32
N ALA A 114 0.07 -9.11 -20.27
CA ALA A 114 -0.47 -9.12 -18.92
C ALA A 114 0.70 -9.08 -17.93
N TYR A 115 0.44 -8.61 -16.71
CA TYR A 115 1.40 -8.59 -15.61
C TYR A 115 1.69 -9.99 -15.05
#